data_AF-A0A512C1V7-F1
#
_entry.id   AF-A0A512C1V7-F1
#
_cell.length_a   1.000
_cell.length_b   1.000
_cell.length_c   1.000
_cell.angle_alpha   90.00
_cell.angle_beta   90.00
_cell.angle_gamma   90.00
#
_symmetry.space_group_name_H-M   'P 1'
#
loop_
_entity.id
_entity.type
_entity.pdbx_description
1 polymer ?
#
loop_
_entity_poly.entity_id
_entity_poly.type
_entity_poly.pdbx_seq_one_letter_code
_entity_poly.pdbx_strand_id
1 'polypeptide(L)'
;MVVGRLEADGREYGPGQMLVFAGGSDPVLTALDASTVILLGGEPLGSRHIWCNFVSLRKERIEQAKADRQAERAHSSASER
;
A
#
# COMPACT_ATOMS: atom_id res chain seq x y z
N MET A 1 12.98 0.26 10.32
CA MET A 1 13.64 1.10 9.31
C MET A 1 14.15 0.20 8.21
N VAL A 2 13.94 0.55 6.94
CA VAL A 2 14.51 -0.20 5.80
C VAL A 2 15.88 0.40 5.48
N VAL A 3 16.92 -0.43 5.41
CA VAL A 3 18.32 -0.01 5.19
C VAL A 3 19.09 -1.04 4.37
N GLY A 4 20.23 -0.61 3.83
CA GLY A 4 21.16 -1.44 3.05
C GLY A 4 20.82 -1.51 1.56
N ARG A 5 21.62 -2.29 0.83
CA ARG A 5 21.52 -2.50 -0.62
C ARG A 5 21.39 -3.97 -0.97
N LEU A 6 20.61 -4.23 -2.01
CA LEU A 6 20.31 -5.57 -2.50
C LEU A 6 20.52 -5.65 -4.00
N GLU A 7 20.83 -6.83 -4.49
CA GLU A 7 20.76 -7.19 -5.90
C GLU A 7 19.55 -8.11 -6.14
N ALA A 8 18.84 -7.88 -7.24
CA ALA A 8 17.84 -8.79 -7.78
C ALA A 8 17.90 -8.74 -9.31
N ASP A 9 17.88 -9.90 -9.97
CA ASP A 9 18.00 -10.03 -11.43
C ASP A 9 19.18 -9.24 -12.03
N GLY A 10 20.34 -9.26 -11.35
CA GLY A 10 21.55 -8.56 -11.77
C GLY A 10 21.48 -7.02 -11.67
N ARG A 11 20.52 -6.48 -10.93
CA ARG A 11 20.35 -5.04 -10.71
C ARG A 11 20.43 -4.71 -9.22
N GLU A 12 21.16 -3.64 -8.89
CA GLU A 12 21.24 -3.14 -7.52
C GLU A 12 20.08 -2.21 -7.16
N TYR A 13 19.63 -2.28 -5.91
CA TYR A 13 18.56 -1.49 -5.33
C TYR A 13 18.95 -1.00 -3.94
N GLY A 14 18.50 0.21 -3.59
CA GLY A 14 18.73 0.83 -2.29
C GLY A 14 17.44 1.09 -1.50
N PRO A 15 17.55 1.73 -0.32
CA PRO A 15 16.41 2.02 0.55
C PRO A 15 15.38 2.94 -0.14
N GLY A 16 14.10 2.78 0.22
CA GLY A 16 13.01 3.59 -0.32
C GLY A 16 12.45 3.11 -1.67
N GLN A 17 12.96 2.00 -2.19
CA GLN A 17 12.44 1.34 -3.39
C GLN A 17 11.55 0.14 -3.01
N MET A 18 10.47 -0.07 -3.78
CA MET A 18 9.60 -1.23 -3.64
C MET A 18 9.73 -2.09 -4.89
N LEU A 19 10.30 -3.29 -4.72
CA LEU A 19 10.38 -4.29 -5.78
C LEU A 19 9.09 -5.09 -5.80
N VAL A 20 8.52 -5.29 -6.98
CA VAL A 20 7.27 -6.04 -7.18
C VAL A 20 7.56 -7.21 -8.09
N PHE A 21 7.25 -8.40 -7.62
CA PHE A 21 7.43 -9.64 -8.36
C PHE A 21 6.09 -10.16 -8.87
N ALA A 22 6.11 -10.82 -10.03
CA ALA A 22 4.90 -11.41 -10.60
C ALA A 22 4.42 -12.61 -9.75
N GLY A 23 3.12 -12.89 -9.78
CA GLY A 23 2.57 -14.07 -9.12
C GLY A 23 3.24 -15.35 -9.65
N GLY A 24 3.70 -16.21 -8.73
CA GLY A 24 4.36 -17.47 -9.08
C GLY A 24 5.84 -17.37 -9.47
N SER A 25 6.45 -16.18 -9.43
CA SER A 25 7.90 -16.07 -9.59
C SER A 25 8.64 -16.54 -8.33
N ASP A 26 9.88 -17.03 -8.51
CA ASP A 26 10.80 -17.36 -7.42
C ASP A 26 12.00 -16.39 -7.43
N PRO A 27 11.83 -15.14 -6.94
CA PRO A 27 12.87 -14.13 -7.02
C PRO A 27 13.99 -14.40 -6.03
N VAL A 28 15.23 -14.27 -6.49
CA VAL A 28 16.42 -14.33 -5.63
C VAL A 28 16.85 -12.92 -5.25
N LEU A 29 16.99 -12.68 -3.95
CA LEU A 29 17.51 -11.44 -3.39
C LEU A 29 18.89 -11.68 -2.78
N THR A 30 19.89 -10.91 -3.20
CA THR A 30 21.24 -10.97 -2.64
C THR A 30 21.55 -9.69 -1.90
N ALA A 31 21.91 -9.78 -0.62
CA ALA A 31 22.37 -8.61 0.15
C ALA A 31 23.80 -8.24 -0.26
N LEU A 32 23.99 -6.98 -0.66
CA LEU A 32 25.31 -6.43 -1.01
C LEU A 32 26.02 -5.82 0.21
N ASP A 33 25.25 -5.47 1.23
CA ASP A 33 25.72 -5.02 2.55
C ASP A 33 24.69 -5.38 3.64
N ALA A 34 24.99 -5.01 4.88
CA ALA A 34 24.11 -5.27 6.02
C ALA A 34 22.74 -4.59 5.82
N SER A 35 21.72 -5.40 5.50
CA SER A 35 20.42 -4.93 5.02
C SER A 35 19.28 -5.33 5.95
N THR A 36 18.29 -4.45 6.08
CA THR A 36 17.00 -4.75 6.73
C THR A 36 15.88 -4.46 5.74
N VAL A 37 15.09 -5.49 5.43
CA VAL A 37 14.04 -5.45 4.41
C VAL A 37 12.68 -5.78 5.01
N ILE A 38 11.62 -5.40 4.32
CA ILE A 38 10.26 -5.82 4.61
C ILE A 38 9.78 -6.63 3.41
N LEU A 39 9.39 -7.89 3.65
CA LEU A 39 8.77 -8.75 2.64
C LEU A 39 7.26 -8.71 2.82
N LEU A 40 6.54 -8.25 1.80
CA LEU A 40 5.07 -8.23 1.74
C LEU A 40 4.61 -9.20 0.66
N GLY A 41 3.78 -10.16 1.03
CA GLY A 41 3.25 -11.16 0.10
C GLY A 41 2.00 -11.84 0.64
N GLY A 42 1.25 -12.49 -0.24
CA GLY A 42 0.05 -13.23 0.09
C GLY A 42 -0.82 -13.49 -1.13
N GLU A 43 -1.83 -14.34 -0.95
CA GLU A 43 -2.81 -14.66 -1.99
C GLU A 43 -3.60 -13.39 -2.38
N PRO A 44 -3.81 -13.12 -3.69
CA PRO A 44 -4.62 -12.00 -4.14
C PRO A 44 -6.02 -12.04 -3.55
N LEU A 45 -6.44 -10.94 -2.92
CA LEU A 45 -7.71 -10.85 -2.19
C LEU A 45 -8.93 -10.53 -3.07
N GLY A 46 -8.79 -10.62 -4.40
CA GLY A 46 -9.84 -10.26 -5.36
C GLY A 46 -10.07 -8.75 -5.53
N SER A 47 -11.17 -8.38 -6.19
CA SER A 47 -11.52 -6.98 -6.47
C SER A 47 -11.90 -6.21 -5.21
N ARG A 48 -11.38 -4.99 -5.07
CA ARG A 48 -11.69 -4.06 -3.96
C ARG A 48 -11.89 -2.65 -4.48
N HIS A 49 -12.83 -1.94 -3.90
CA HIS A 49 -13.00 -0.51 -4.06
C HIS A 49 -12.26 0.22 -2.96
N ILE A 50 -11.33 1.10 -3.34
CA ILE A 50 -10.49 1.88 -2.43
C ILE A 50 -10.76 3.35 -2.67
N TRP A 51 -11.05 4.09 -1.61
CA TRP A 51 -11.17 5.54 -1.64
C TRP A 51 -10.64 6.14 -0.34
N CYS A 52 -9.56 6.91 -0.43
CA CYS A 52 -8.84 7.46 0.73
C CYS A 52 -8.59 6.36 1.79
N ASN A 53 -9.22 6.47 2.96
CA ASN A 53 -9.06 5.56 4.09
C ASN A 53 -10.10 4.42 4.10
N PHE A 54 -10.94 4.32 3.07
CA PHE A 54 -12.01 3.34 2.97
C PHE A 54 -11.69 2.26 1.96
N VAL A 55 -11.89 1.00 2.35
CA VAL A 55 -11.70 -0.18 1.49
C VAL A 55 -12.92 -1.07 1.64
N SER A 56 -13.56 -1.45 0.52
CA SER A 56 -14.72 -2.34 0.53
C SER A 56 -14.78 -3.24 -0.71
N LEU A 57 -15.42 -4.41 -0.58
CA LEU A 57 -15.79 -5.24 -1.73
C LEU A 57 -17.01 -4.70 -2.48
N ARG A 58 -17.78 -3.78 -1.88
CA ARG A 58 -19.03 -3.24 -2.44
C ARG A 58 -18.87 -1.76 -2.75
N LYS A 59 -19.17 -1.35 -3.99
CA LYS A 59 -19.04 0.04 -4.44
C LYS A 59 -19.99 0.97 -3.68
N GLU A 60 -21.19 0.50 -3.38
CA GLU A 60 -22.23 1.27 -2.69
C GLU A 60 -21.77 1.72 -1.30
N ARG A 61 -20.98 0.89 -0.61
CA ARG A 61 -20.40 1.26 0.69
C ARG A 61 -19.35 2.37 0.59
N ILE A 62 -18.61 2.44 -0.51
CA ILE A 62 -17.65 3.53 -0.74
C ILE A 62 -18.37 4.84 -1.03
N GLU A 63 -19.46 4.81 -1.82
CA GLU A 63 -20.25 6.02 -2.09
C GLU A 63 -20.97 6.54 -0.84
N GLN A 64 -21.50 5.64 0.00
CA GLN A 64 -22.06 6.04 1.30
C GLN A 64 -20.99 6.70 2.18
N ALA A 65 -19.80 6.11 2.31
CA ALA A 65 -18.71 6.67 3.10
C ALA A 65 -18.23 8.03 2.60
N LYS A 66 -18.29 8.28 1.27
CA LYS A 66 -18.00 9.60 0.69
C LYS A 66 -19.04 10.64 1.11
N ALA A 67 -20.33 10.30 1.05
CA ALA A 67 -21.42 11.18 1.45
C ALA A 67 -21.33 11.52 2.94
N ASP A 68 -21.09 10.51 3.78
CA ASP A 68 -20.94 10.68 5.22
C ASP A 68 -19.77 11.62 5.56
N ARG A 69 -18.60 11.42 4.92
CA ARG A 69 -17.43 12.31 5.13
C ARG A 69 -17.69 13.77 4.70
N GLN A 70 -18.50 13.99 3.66
CA GLN A 70 -18.88 15.35 3.24
C GLN A 70 -19.85 15.99 4.25
N ALA A 71 -20.82 15.23 4.75
CA ALA A 71 -21.75 15.70 5.77
C ALA A 71 -21.03 16.06 7.08
N GLU A 72 -20.06 15.24 7.52
CA GLU A 72 -19.22 15.51 8.69
C GLU A 72 -18.43 16.82 8.54
N ARG A 73 -17.84 17.09 7.36
CA ARG A 73 -17.14 18.35 7.11
C ARG A 73 -18.07 19.56 7.17
N ALA A 74 -19.30 19.44 6.65
CA ALA A 74 -20.28 20.50 6.71
C ALA A 74 -20.74 20.81 8.14
N HIS A 75 -20.86 19.79 8.99
CA HIS A 75 -21.20 19.95 10.41
C HIS A 75 -20.05 20.55 11.23
N SER A 76 -18.79 20.19 10.96
CA SER A 76 -17.64 20.68 11.73
C SER A 76 -17.37 22.17 11.51
N SER A 77 -17.63 22.71 10.31
CA SER A 77 -17.50 24.15 10.00
C SER A 77 -18.52 25.08 10.68
N ALA A 78 -19.49 24.53 11.42
CA ALA A 78 -20.50 25.30 12.14
C ALA A 78 -20.15 25.59 13.61
N SER A 79 -19.07 25.02 14.16
CA SER A 79 -18.69 25.17 15.58
C SER A 79 -17.47 26.04 15.84
N GLU A 80 -16.86 26.65 14.81
CA GLU A 80 -15.67 27.52 14.92
C GLU A 80 -15.96 28.97 14.45
N ARG A 81 -17.11 29.52 14.83
CA ARG A 81 -17.38 30.97 14.76
C ARG A 81 -17.85 31.51 16.10
#